data_AF-A0A7C5VJD8-F1
#
_entry.id   AF-A0A7C5VJD8-F1
#
_cell.length_a   1.000
_cell.length_b   1.000
_cell.length_c   1.000
_cell.angle_alpha   90.00
_cell.angle_beta   90.00
_cell.angle_gamma   90.00
#
_symmetry.space_group_name_H-M   'P 1'
#
loop_
_entity.id
_entity.type
_entity.pdbx_description
1 polymer ?
#
loop_
_entity_poly.entity_id
_entity_poly.type
_entity_poly.pdbx_seq_one_letter_code
_entity_poly.pdbx_strand_id
1 'polypeptide(L)'
;MREEAERIVRRVEEALEAHYQAQVRALRAKEALEEAVARLTVEGAITGKNAEEREASRRYLLKDLYEEVARAEEAVLLTRKDLEIARTWMRLIEVLAEKEREAAAF
;
A
#
# COMPACT_ATOMS: atom_id res chain seq x y z
N MET A 1 29.30 -12.12 4.84
CA MET A 1 28.34 -11.87 5.93
C MET A 1 27.98 -10.39 6.04
N ARG A 2 28.92 -9.46 6.29
CA ARG A 2 28.62 -8.02 6.41
C ARG A 2 27.91 -7.41 5.18
N GLU A 3 28.42 -7.63 3.98
CA GLU A 3 27.82 -7.07 2.75
C GLU A 3 26.40 -7.61 2.47
N GLU A 4 26.13 -8.87 2.85
CA GLU A 4 24.79 -9.48 2.73
C GLU A 4 23.81 -8.87 3.74
N ALA A 5 24.27 -8.62 4.97
CA ALA A 5 23.50 -7.94 6.00
C ALA A 5 23.16 -6.49 5.60
N GLU A 6 24.14 -5.73 5.11
CA GLU A 6 23.94 -4.37 4.61
C GLU A 6 22.94 -4.33 3.44
N ARG A 7 22.99 -5.33 2.54
CA ARG A 7 22.02 -5.46 1.44
C ARG A 7 20.59 -5.73 1.94
N ILE A 8 20.43 -6.59 2.94
CA ILE A 8 19.11 -6.91 3.48
C ILE A 8 18.53 -5.74 4.27
N VAL A 9 19.34 -5.03 5.05
CA VAL A 9 18.91 -3.79 5.73
C VAL A 9 18.39 -2.78 4.72
N ARG A 10 19.14 -2.52 3.64
CA ARG A 10 18.70 -1.62 2.57
C ARG A 10 17.38 -2.07 1.95
N ARG A 11 17.23 -3.37 1.69
CA ARG A 11 15.99 -3.92 1.14
C ARG A 11 14.78 -3.74 2.08
N VAL A 12 15.00 -3.79 3.39
CA VAL A 12 13.96 -3.50 4.38
C VAL A 12 13.60 -2.02 4.38
N GLU A 13 14.58 -1.12 4.32
CA GLU A 13 14.36 0.32 4.25
C GLU A 13 13.57 0.70 2.98
N GLU A 14 13.97 0.18 1.82
CA GLU A 14 13.27 0.38 0.55
C GLU A 14 11.83 -0.14 0.60
N ALA A 15 11.60 -1.34 1.18
CA ALA A 15 10.27 -1.91 1.31
C ALA A 15 9.38 -1.14 2.29
N LEU A 16 9.96 -0.61 3.38
CA LEU A 16 9.26 0.25 4.33
C LEU A 16 8.81 1.55 3.67
N GLU A 17 9.72 2.22 2.96
CA GLU A 17 9.41 3.46 2.25
C GLU A 17 8.35 3.23 1.17
N ALA A 18 8.52 2.19 0.35
CA ALA A 18 7.55 1.85 -0.69
C ALA A 18 6.16 1.57 -0.10
N HIS A 19 6.09 0.85 1.02
CA HIS A 19 4.83 0.56 1.69
C HIS A 19 4.17 1.81 2.26
N TYR A 20 4.96 2.68 2.89
CA TYR A 20 4.47 3.96 3.39
C TYR A 20 3.91 4.84 2.26
N GLN A 21 4.64 4.99 1.16
CA GLN A 21 4.20 5.78 0.00
C GLN A 21 2.92 5.20 -0.62
N ALA A 22 2.79 3.87 -0.71
CA ALA A 22 1.57 3.24 -1.18
C ALA A 22 0.37 3.56 -0.27
N GLN A 23 0.55 3.54 1.05
CA GLN A 23 -0.52 3.90 1.99
C GLN A 23 -0.96 5.37 1.82
N VAL A 24 0.01 6.29 1.72
CA VAL A 24 -0.27 7.72 1.50
C VAL A 24 -1.03 7.92 0.19
N ARG A 25 -0.63 7.25 -0.89
CA ARG A 25 -1.33 7.32 -2.18
C ARG A 25 -2.76 6.78 -2.07
N ALA A 26 -2.97 5.65 -1.39
CA ALA A 26 -4.30 5.09 -1.20
C ALA A 26 -5.22 6.02 -0.41
N LEU A 27 -4.72 6.68 0.64
CA LEU A 27 -5.46 7.69 1.38
C LEU A 27 -5.86 8.87 0.48
N ARG A 28 -4.90 9.43 -0.26
CA ARG A 28 -5.14 10.56 -1.17
C ARG A 28 -6.13 10.22 -2.29
N ALA A 29 -6.07 9.01 -2.83
CA ALA A 29 -7.00 8.55 -3.85
C ALA A 29 -8.44 8.48 -3.31
N LYS A 30 -8.61 8.03 -2.05
CA LYS A 30 -9.91 8.00 -1.38
C LYS A 30 -10.45 9.40 -1.13
N GLU A 31 -9.61 10.28 -0.59
CA GLU A 31 -9.96 11.70 -0.37
C GLU A 31 -10.41 12.35 -1.67
N ALA A 32 -9.66 12.18 -2.76
CA ALA A 32 -10.01 12.72 -4.07
C ALA A 32 -11.34 12.18 -4.61
N LEU A 33 -11.63 10.88 -4.42
CA LEU A 33 -12.90 10.29 -4.78
C LEU A 33 -14.04 10.88 -3.93
N GLU A 34 -13.87 11.00 -2.62
CA GLU A 34 -14.87 11.55 -1.70
C GLU A 34 -15.20 13.01 -2.02
N GLU A 35 -14.17 13.83 -2.27
CA GLU A 35 -14.33 15.22 -2.71
C GLU A 35 -15.10 15.32 -4.03
N ALA A 36 -14.78 14.46 -5.01
CA ALA A 36 -15.46 14.44 -6.29
C ALA A 36 -16.93 14.00 -6.15
N VAL A 37 -17.21 13.00 -5.32
CA VAL A 37 -18.59 12.58 -5.00
C VAL A 37 -19.37 13.72 -4.37
N ALA A 38 -18.79 14.40 -3.37
CA ALA A 38 -19.44 15.52 -2.68
C ALA A 38 -19.76 16.65 -3.67
N ARG A 39 -18.79 17.03 -4.51
CA ARG A 39 -18.98 18.05 -5.54
C ARG A 39 -20.10 17.70 -6.51
N LEU A 40 -20.06 16.52 -7.12
CA LEU A 40 -21.10 16.09 -8.09
C LEU A 40 -22.48 15.94 -7.44
N THR A 41 -22.54 15.62 -6.14
CA THR A 41 -23.80 15.59 -5.39
C THR A 41 -24.40 16.99 -5.25
N VAL A 42 -23.58 17.98 -4.87
CA VAL A 42 -24.01 19.38 -4.73
C VAL A 42 -24.43 19.97 -6.08
N GLU A 43 -23.73 19.61 -7.16
CA GLU A 43 -24.04 20.03 -8.52
C GLU A 43 -25.27 19.33 -9.12
N GLY A 44 -25.81 18.31 -8.46
CA GLY A 44 -26.93 17.50 -8.98
C GLY A 44 -26.56 16.64 -10.20
N ALA A 45 -25.27 16.43 -10.45
CA ALA A 45 -24.77 15.65 -11.58
C ALA A 45 -24.98 14.13 -11.39
N ILE A 46 -25.09 13.65 -10.15
CA ILE A 46 -25.46 12.26 -9.85
C ILE A 46 -26.98 12.10 -10.01
N THR A 47 -27.39 11.49 -11.11
CA THR A 47 -28.81 11.31 -11.44
C THR A 47 -29.30 9.90 -11.11
N GLY A 48 -30.59 9.76 -10.80
CA GLY A 48 -31.22 8.45 -10.59
C GLY A 48 -32.45 8.54 -9.68
N LYS A 49 -33.50 7.81 -10.03
CA LYS A 49 -34.79 7.80 -9.31
C LYS A 49 -34.70 7.02 -8.01
N ASN A 50 -33.86 5.99 -7.97
CA ASN A 50 -33.60 5.15 -6.79
C ASN A 50 -32.10 5.17 -6.42
N ALA A 51 -31.74 4.43 -5.37
CA ALA A 51 -30.37 4.40 -4.86
C ALA A 51 -29.40 3.71 -5.84
N GLU A 52 -29.87 2.66 -6.51
CA GLU A 52 -29.10 1.84 -7.44
C GLU A 52 -28.72 2.64 -8.70
N GLU A 53 -29.66 3.41 -9.26
CA GLU A 53 -29.43 4.29 -10.40
C GLU A 53 -28.44 5.41 -10.05
N ARG A 54 -28.55 6.01 -8.85
CA ARG A 54 -27.60 7.01 -8.38
C ARG A 54 -26.20 6.42 -8.19
N GLU A 55 -26.11 5.20 -7.67
CA GLU A 55 -24.83 4.50 -7.55
C GLU A 55 -24.21 4.21 -8.92
N ALA A 56 -25.01 3.75 -9.88
CA ALA A 56 -24.55 3.53 -11.25
C ALA A 56 -24.07 4.83 -11.91
N SER A 57 -24.81 5.94 -11.75
CA SER A 57 -24.42 7.27 -12.23
C SER A 57 -23.10 7.72 -11.60
N ARG A 58 -22.95 7.54 -10.28
CA ARG A 58 -21.72 7.89 -9.55
C ARG A 58 -20.51 7.10 -10.05
N ARG A 59 -20.66 5.77 -10.18
CA ARG A 59 -19.60 4.87 -10.67
C ARG A 59 -19.22 5.14 -12.12
N TYR A 60 -20.19 5.54 -12.94
CA TYR A 60 -19.94 5.92 -14.33
C TYR A 60 -19.14 7.23 -14.42
N LEU A 61 -19.60 8.28 -13.71
CA LEU A 61 -18.98 9.60 -13.76
C LEU A 61 -17.59 9.65 -13.12
N LEU A 62 -17.36 8.85 -12.08
CA LEU A 62 -16.12 8.85 -11.31
C LEU A 62 -15.29 7.59 -11.54
N LYS A 63 -15.50 6.91 -12.67
CA LYS A 63 -14.84 5.63 -13.00
C LYS A 63 -13.34 5.66 -12.74
N ASP A 64 -12.65 6.70 -13.25
CA ASP A 64 -11.20 6.79 -13.15
C ASP A 64 -10.72 6.94 -11.70
N LEU A 65 -11.47 7.66 -10.86
CA LEU A 65 -11.16 7.78 -9.42
C LEU A 65 -11.40 6.47 -8.68
N TYR A 66 -12.44 5.72 -9.04
CA TYR A 66 -12.64 4.36 -8.51
C TYR A 66 -11.49 3.42 -8.91
N GLU A 67 -11.05 3.47 -10.16
CA GLU A 67 -9.92 2.68 -10.62
C GLU A 67 -8.62 3.08 -9.91
N GLU A 68 -8.38 4.38 -9.70
CA GLU A 68 -7.19 4.86 -9.01
C GLU A 68 -7.17 4.42 -7.55
N VAL A 69 -8.31 4.47 -6.84
CA VAL A 69 -8.44 3.91 -5.49
C VAL A 69 -8.11 2.42 -5.50
N ALA A 70 -8.69 1.64 -6.41
CA ALA A 70 -8.45 0.20 -6.49
C ALA A 70 -6.96 -0.12 -6.74
N ARG A 71 -6.31 0.58 -7.66
CA ARG A 71 -4.88 0.42 -7.96
C ARG A 71 -4.01 0.82 -6.77
N ALA A 72 -4.36 1.88 -6.06
CA ALA A 72 -3.61 2.31 -4.89
C ALA A 72 -3.76 1.32 -3.73
N GLU A 73 -4.95 0.77 -3.51
CA GLU A 73 -5.17 -0.31 -2.52
C GLU A 73 -4.41 -1.59 -2.88
N GLU A 74 -4.40 -1.98 -4.16
CA GLU A 74 -3.59 -3.11 -4.63
C GLU A 74 -2.10 -2.87 -4.37
N ALA A 75 -1.58 -1.68 -4.64
CA ALA A 75 -0.19 -1.33 -4.35
C ALA A 75 0.15 -1.44 -2.85
N VAL A 76 -0.78 -1.09 -1.96
CA VAL A 76 -0.60 -1.28 -0.50
C VAL A 76 -0.46 -2.77 -0.16
N LEU A 77 -1.27 -3.64 -0.77
CA LEU A 77 -1.20 -5.08 -0.54
C LEU A 77 0.13 -5.67 -1.02
N LEU A 78 0.59 -5.26 -2.22
CA LEU A 78 1.84 -5.73 -2.79
C LEU A 78 3.05 -5.29 -1.97
N THR A 79 3.12 -4.00 -1.63
CA THR A 79 4.22 -3.45 -0.83
C THR A 79 4.24 -4.00 0.60
N ARG A 80 3.07 -4.31 1.18
CA ARG A 80 2.98 -4.99 2.48
C ARG A 80 3.63 -6.37 2.43
N LYS A 81 3.32 -7.15 1.39
CA LYS A 81 3.91 -8.46 1.18
C LYS A 81 5.43 -8.36 1.05
N ASP A 82 5.92 -7.40 0.26
CA ASP A 82 7.37 -7.21 0.08
C ASP A 82 8.07 -6.81 1.39
N LEU A 83 7.42 -5.98 2.21
CA LEU A 83 7.90 -5.62 3.54
C LEU A 83 7.94 -6.84 4.49
N GLU A 84 6.91 -7.69 4.49
CA GLU A 84 6.88 -8.91 5.30
C GLU A 84 7.99 -9.90 4.88
N ILE A 85 8.26 -10.03 3.58
CA ILE A 85 9.38 -10.82 3.06
C ILE A 85 10.71 -10.22 3.53
N ALA A 86 10.91 -8.91 3.39
CA ALA A 86 12.15 -8.24 3.78
C ALA A 86 12.42 -8.39 5.30
N ARG A 87 11.38 -8.25 6.13
CA ARG A 87 11.48 -8.49 7.59
C ARG A 87 11.86 -9.92 7.94
N THR A 88 11.33 -10.90 7.18
CA THR A 88 11.69 -12.31 7.36
C THR A 88 13.18 -12.55 7.08
N TRP A 89 13.72 -11.94 6.02
CA TRP A 89 15.16 -12.01 5.73
C TRP A 89 16.02 -11.37 6.81
N MET A 90 15.60 -10.23 7.35
CA MET A 90 16.33 -9.57 8.44
C MET A 90 16.40 -10.46 9.69
N ARG A 91 15.27 -11.07 10.06
CA ARG A 91 15.22 -12.01 11.19
C ARG A 91 16.09 -13.26 10.96
N LEU A 92 16.17 -13.75 9.72
CA LEU A 92 17.04 -14.88 9.40
C LEU A 92 18.52 -14.52 9.61
N ILE A 93 18.96 -13.34 9.19
CA ILE A 93 20.33 -12.88 9.44
C ILE A 93 20.61 -12.77 10.94
N GLU A 94 19.70 -12.19 11.72
CA GLU A 94 19.87 -12.06 13.17
C GLU A 94 20.12 -13.41 13.82
N VAL A 95 19.33 -14.42 13.46
CA VAL A 95 19.48 -15.80 13.95
C VAL A 95 20.81 -16.41 13.51
N LEU A 96 21.23 -16.20 12.27
CA LEU A 96 22.53 -16.72 11.79
C LEU A 96 23.71 -16.06 12.51
N ALA A 97 23.65 -14.74 12.73
CA ALA A 97 24.68 -13.99 13.44
C ALA A 97 24.74 -14.35 14.94
N GLU A 98 23.62 -14.74 15.55
CA GLU A 98 23.59 -15.29 16.91
C GLU A 98 24.28 -16.65 16.97
N LYS A 99 23.94 -17.57 16.05
CA LYS A 99 24.59 -18.88 15.97
C LYS A 99 26.10 -18.80 15.72
N GLU A 100 26.56 -17.88 14.88
CA GLU A 100 28.00 -17.67 14.66
C GLU A 100 28.71 -17.17 15.93
N ARG A 101 28.06 -16.29 16.71
CA ARG A 101 28.62 -15.81 17.99
C ARG A 101 28.71 -16.92 19.03
N GLU A 102 27.69 -17.78 19.11
CA GLU A 102 27.69 -18.96 19.99
C GLU A 102 28.79 -19.95 19.59
N ALA A 103 28.97 -20.20 18.29
CA ALA A 103 30.01 -21.10 17.78
C ALA A 103 31.43 -20.57 18.00
N ALA A 104 31.63 -19.24 17.98
CA ALA A 104 32.93 -18.62 18.24
C ALA A 104 33.28 -18.52 19.74
N ALA A 105 32.33 -18.83 20.63
CA ALA A 105 32.53 -18.81 22.08
C ALA A 105 32.95 -20.17 22.67
N PHE A 106 33.02 -21.22 21.84
CA PHE A 106 33.48 -22.57 22.16
C PHE A 106 34.80 -22.89 21.45
#